data_AF-A0A1E7F4Q8-F1
#
_entry.id   AF-A0A1E7F4Q8-F1
#
_cell.length_a   1.000
_cell.length_b   1.000
_cell.length_c   1.000
_cell.angle_alpha   90.00
_cell.angle_beta   90.00
_cell.angle_gamma   90.00
#
_symmetry.space_group_name_H-M   'P 1'
#
loop_
_entity.id
_entity.type
_entity.pdbx_description
1 polymer ?
#
loop_
_entity_poly.entity_id
_entity_poly.type
_entity_poly.pdbx_seq_one_letter_code
_entity_poly.pdbx_strand_id
1 'polypeptide(L)'
;KIEPKMFFANERTFLHWLHYAVVLSSIAAGVLSMSEVPGEEWRQWYAMALLPISLAFCLYALHIFLWRQDQIKNRIPARWDDPMGPLILGSVVVAVLAINFFTQLYALAKA
;
A
#
# COMPACT_ATOMS: atom_id res chain seq x y z
N LYS A 1 -21.37 -20.59 18.50
CA LYS A 1 -20.12 -19.97 19.03
C LYS A 1 -19.16 -19.71 17.85
N ILE A 2 -18.59 -18.51 17.75
CA ILE A 2 -17.54 -18.16 16.77
C ILE A 2 -16.21 -18.48 17.44
N GLU A 3 -15.27 -19.12 16.74
CA GLU A 3 -13.96 -19.38 17.30
C GLU A 3 -13.16 -18.07 17.37
N PRO A 4 -12.71 -17.64 18.57
CA PRO A 4 -11.98 -16.37 18.72
C PRO A 4 -10.67 -16.36 17.92
N LYS A 5 -10.11 -17.54 17.63
CA LYS A 5 -8.91 -17.71 16.79
C LYS A 5 -9.07 -17.13 15.38
N MET A 6 -10.26 -17.25 14.78
CA MET A 6 -10.54 -16.74 13.42
C MET A 6 -10.54 -15.20 13.39
N PHE A 7 -11.10 -14.58 14.43
CA PHE A 7 -11.14 -13.13 14.57
C PHE A 7 -9.73 -12.55 14.73
N PHE A 8 -8.93 -13.10 15.66
CA PHE A 8 -7.54 -12.67 15.87
C PHE A 8 -6.64 -12.92 14.65
N ALA A 9 -6.89 -13.98 13.88
CA ALA A 9 -6.16 -14.22 12.63
C ALA A 9 -6.43 -13.11 11.61
N ASN A 10 -7.69 -12.67 11.48
CA ASN A 10 -8.06 -11.59 10.57
C ASN A 10 -7.47 -10.24 11.00
N GLU A 11 -7.50 -9.93 12.30
CA GLU A 11 -6.87 -8.71 12.83
C GLU A 11 -5.37 -8.68 12.56
N ARG A 12 -4.66 -9.79 12.75
CA ARG A 12 -3.23 -9.89 12.43
C ARG A 12 -2.96 -9.57 10.96
N THR A 13 -3.73 -10.19 10.06
CA THR A 13 -3.60 -9.90 8.62
C THR A 13 -3.85 -8.43 8.33
N PHE A 14 -4.92 -7.84 8.88
CA PHE A 14 -5.20 -6.41 8.74
C PHE A 14 -4.06 -5.52 9.25
N LEU A 15 -3.50 -5.82 10.42
CA LEU A 15 -2.37 -5.07 10.96
C LEU A 15 -1.12 -5.16 10.07
N HIS A 16 -0.86 -6.30 9.43
CA HIS A 16 0.22 -6.41 8.46
C HIS A 16 -0.03 -5.52 7.24
N TRP A 17 -1.24 -5.55 6.66
CA TRP A 17 -1.58 -4.68 5.53
C TRP A 17 -1.50 -3.20 5.87
N LEU A 18 -2.00 -2.82 7.06
CA LEU A 18 -1.96 -1.46 7.56
C LEU A 18 -0.52 -0.99 7.80
N HIS A 19 0.33 -1.84 8.37
CA HIS A 19 1.74 -1.54 8.57
C HIS A 19 2.43 -1.18 7.25
N TYR A 20 2.22 -1.96 6.19
CA TYR A 20 2.81 -1.65 4.87
C TYR A 20 2.29 -0.33 4.29
N ALA A 21 0.99 -0.05 4.41
CA ALA A 21 0.42 1.23 3.99
C ALA A 21 1.07 2.41 4.73
N VAL A 22 1.22 2.30 6.05
CA VAL A 22 1.85 3.33 6.87
C VAL A 22 3.32 3.52 6.49
N VAL A 23 4.08 2.44 6.26
CA VAL A 23 5.47 2.53 5.80
C VAL A 23 5.57 3.27 4.46
N LEU A 24 4.70 2.94 3.49
CA LEU A 24 4.65 3.64 2.20
C LEU A 24 4.29 5.12 2.37
N SER A 25 3.32 5.43 3.25
CA SER A 25 2.95 6.82 3.56
C SER A 25 4.12 7.60 4.18
N SER A 26 4.87 6.98 5.08
CA SER A 26 6.03 7.60 5.73
C SER A 26 7.14 7.87 4.72
N ILE A 27 7.40 6.96 3.79
CA ILE A 27 8.35 7.17 2.70
C ILE A 27 7.91 8.33 1.81
N ALA A 28 6.62 8.36 1.41
CA ALA A 28 6.05 9.45 0.63
C ALA A 28 6.24 10.82 1.31
N ALA A 29 5.90 10.89 2.60
CA ALA A 29 6.03 12.10 3.40
C ALA A 29 7.50 12.53 3.56
N GLY A 30 8.41 11.58 3.76
CA GLY A 30 9.85 11.85 3.81
C GLY A 30 10.39 12.45 2.52
N VAL A 31 9.99 11.90 1.36
CA VAL A 31 10.37 12.44 0.05
C VAL A 31 9.78 13.84 -0.16
N LEU A 32 8.53 14.07 0.24
CA LEU A 32 7.90 15.39 0.16
C LEU A 32 8.65 16.43 1.01
N SER A 33 9.02 16.06 2.24
CA SER A 33 9.77 16.94 3.15
C SER A 33 11.13 17.36 2.60
N MET A 34 11.75 16.56 1.74
CA MET A 34 13.03 16.87 1.10
C MET A 34 12.86 17.57 -0.26
N SER A 35 11.64 17.77 -0.74
CA SER A 35 11.36 18.27 -2.09
C SER A 35 11.35 19.80 -2.21
N GLU A 36 11.50 20.55 -1.12
CA GLU A 36 11.52 22.02 -1.10
C GLU A 36 12.81 22.64 -1.67
N VAL A 37 13.72 21.82 -2.23
CA VAL A 37 14.95 22.31 -2.85
C VAL A 37 14.62 22.95 -4.21
N PRO A 38 14.97 24.24 -4.44
CA PRO A 38 14.74 24.90 -5.72
C PRO A 38 15.44 24.16 -6.86
N GLY A 39 14.69 23.73 -7.88
CA GLY A 39 15.22 23.07 -9.09
C GLY A 39 14.82 21.60 -9.30
N GLU A 40 14.13 20.95 -8.35
CA GLU A 40 13.69 19.54 -8.49
C GLU A 40 12.15 19.35 -8.45
N GLU A 41 11.45 20.02 -9.36
CA GLU A 41 10.00 19.90 -9.58
C GLU A 41 9.52 18.42 -9.68
N TRP A 42 10.34 17.54 -10.28
CA TRP A 42 10.01 16.12 -10.44
C TRP A 42 9.78 15.40 -9.11
N ARG A 43 10.54 15.77 -8.06
CA ARG A 43 10.46 15.11 -6.75
C ARG A 43 9.15 15.44 -6.01
N GLN A 44 8.65 16.66 -6.18
CA GLN A 44 7.33 17.07 -5.66
C GLN A 44 6.20 16.29 -6.33
N TRP A 45 6.19 16.21 -7.67
CA TRP A 45 5.17 15.45 -8.41
C TRP A 45 5.16 13.96 -8.03
N TYR A 46 6.33 13.36 -7.86
CA TYR A 46 6.46 11.98 -7.42
C TYR A 46 5.88 11.76 -6.01
N ALA A 47 6.19 12.66 -5.06
CA ALA A 47 5.65 12.57 -3.70
C ALA A 47 4.13 12.76 -3.66
N MET A 48 3.60 13.72 -4.43
CA MET A 48 2.15 13.96 -4.56
C MET A 48 1.42 12.77 -5.18
N ALA A 49 2.05 12.01 -6.08
CA ALA A 49 1.48 10.78 -6.63
C ALA A 49 1.53 9.61 -5.64
N LEU A 50 2.57 9.52 -4.80
CA LEU A 50 2.73 8.43 -3.83
C LEU A 50 1.70 8.45 -2.69
N LEU A 51 1.35 9.65 -2.21
CA LEU A 51 0.41 9.84 -1.10
C LEU A 51 -0.99 9.23 -1.34
N PRO A 52 -1.70 9.51 -2.45
CA PRO A 52 -3.00 8.90 -2.73
C PRO A 52 -2.90 7.40 -2.99
N ILE A 53 -1.78 6.90 -3.52
CA ILE A 53 -1.54 5.46 -3.71
C ILE A 53 -1.44 4.76 -2.36
N SER A 54 -0.69 5.35 -1.41
CA SER A 54 -0.60 4.84 -0.04
C SER A 54 -1.95 4.87 0.67
N LEU A 55 -2.73 5.94 0.49
CA LEU A 55 -4.09 6.03 1.02
C LEU A 55 -5.00 4.95 0.44
N ALA A 56 -4.96 4.71 -0.87
CA ALA A 56 -5.71 3.64 -1.51
C ALA A 56 -5.34 2.25 -0.96
N PHE A 57 -4.06 2.02 -0.67
CA PHE A 57 -3.57 0.81 -0.02
C PHE A 57 -4.19 0.61 1.38
N CYS A 58 -4.26 1.69 2.16
CA CYS A 58 -4.89 1.70 3.48
C CYS A 58 -6.40 1.40 3.40
N LEU A 59 -7.10 2.04 2.46
CA LEU A 59 -8.53 1.81 2.22
C LEU A 59 -8.82 0.37 1.77
N TYR A 60 -7.97 -0.19 0.91
CA TYR A 60 -8.08 -1.59 0.48
C TYR A 60 -7.89 -2.56 1.65
N ALA A 61 -6.90 -2.32 2.51
CA ALA A 61 -6.70 -3.12 3.72
C ALA A 61 -7.93 -3.11 4.64
N LEU A 62 -8.55 -1.94 4.82
CA LEU A 62 -9.79 -1.79 5.59
C LEU A 62 -10.97 -2.51 4.92
N HIS A 63 -11.10 -2.40 3.60
CA HIS A 63 -12.16 -3.06 2.84
C HIS A 63 -12.10 -4.59 3.00
N ILE A 64 -10.92 -5.21 2.82
CA ILE A 64 -10.73 -6.65 3.05
C ILE A 64 -11.06 -7.03 4.48
N PHE A 65 -10.63 -6.23 5.45
CA PHE A 65 -10.92 -6.50 6.86
C PHE A 65 -12.43 -6.57 7.10
N LEU A 66 -13.18 -5.57 6.64
CA LEU A 66 -14.63 -5.51 6.80
C LEU A 66 -15.35 -6.65 6.06
N TRP A 67 -14.93 -6.94 4.82
CA TRP A 67 -15.48 -8.05 4.05
C TRP A 67 -15.26 -9.39 4.76
N ARG A 68 -14.03 -9.68 5.23
CA ARG A 68 -13.73 -10.90 5.99
C ARG A 68 -14.48 -10.97 7.32
N GLN A 69 -14.64 -9.85 8.01
CA GLN A 69 -15.43 -9.79 9.25
C GLN A 69 -16.89 -10.18 9.02
N ASP A 70 -17.49 -9.70 7.92
CA ASP A 70 -18.86 -10.05 7.55
C ASP A 70 -18.98 -11.54 7.18
N GLN A 71 -18.04 -12.07 6.40
CA GLN A 71 -18.01 -13.50 6.06
C GLN A 71 -17.87 -14.42 7.29
N ILE A 72 -17.04 -14.05 8.27
CA ILE A 72 -16.88 -14.80 9.53
C ILE A 72 -18.17 -14.78 10.36
N LYS A 73 -18.88 -13.64 10.39
CA LYS A 73 -20.19 -13.51 11.09
C LYS A 73 -21.26 -14.37 10.42
N ASN A 74 -21.30 -14.36 9.09
CA ASN A 74 -22.32 -15.04 8.28
C ASN A 74 -22.04 -16.54 8.06
N ARG A 75 -20.90 -17.05 8.55
CA ARG A 75 -20.49 -18.48 8.47
C ARG A 75 -20.50 -19.05 7.06
N ILE A 76 -20.26 -18.21 6.06
CA ILE A 76 -20.24 -18.63 4.66
C ILE A 76 -18.96 -19.46 4.47
N PRO A 77 -19.04 -20.73 4.00
CA PRO A 77 -17.87 -21.51 3.62
C PRO A 77 -17.32 -20.95 2.30
N ALA A 78 -16.71 -19.77 2.37
CA ALA A 78 -16.09 -19.11 1.23
C ALA A 78 -14.65 -19.64 1.07
N ARG A 79 -14.27 -19.92 -0.17
CA ARG A 79 -12.90 -20.28 -0.56
C ARG A 79 -11.99 -19.08 -0.23
N TRP A 80 -11.13 -19.22 0.78
CA TRP A 80 -10.35 -18.11 1.37
C TRP A 80 -9.15 -17.63 0.52
N ASP A 81 -8.96 -18.20 -0.67
CA ASP A 81 -7.90 -17.81 -1.58
C ASP A 81 -8.28 -16.52 -2.29
N ASP A 82 -7.79 -15.39 -1.77
CA ASP A 82 -7.77 -14.13 -2.50
C ASP A 82 -6.33 -13.82 -2.96
N PRO A 83 -5.90 -14.40 -4.10
CA PRO A 83 -4.57 -14.15 -4.66
C PRO A 83 -4.47 -12.78 -5.34
N MET A 84 -5.59 -12.13 -5.66
CA MET A 84 -5.60 -10.90 -6.45
C MET A 84 -5.12 -9.70 -5.66
N GLY A 85 -5.47 -9.59 -4.38
CA GLY A 85 -5.06 -8.46 -3.54
C GLY A 85 -3.55 -8.21 -3.46
N PRO A 86 -2.75 -9.21 -3.05
CA PRO A 86 -1.30 -9.08 -2.99
C PRO A 86 -0.65 -8.80 -4.35
N LEU A 87 -1.16 -9.40 -5.42
CA LEU A 87 -0.64 -9.22 -6.78
C LEU A 87 -0.85 -7.78 -7.28
N ILE A 88 -2.08 -7.26 -7.15
CA ILE A 88 -2.41 -5.90 -7.61
C ILE A 88 -1.60 -4.87 -6.82
N LEU A 89 -1.64 -4.96 -5.50
CA LEU A 89 -0.96 -4.03 -4.61
C LEU A 89 0.57 -4.08 -4.77
N GLY A 90 1.15 -5.27 -4.86
CA GLY A 90 2.58 -5.44 -5.11
C GLY A 90 3.00 -4.87 -6.47
N SER A 91 2.21 -5.13 -7.52
CA SER A 91 2.50 -4.62 -8.87
C SER A 91 2.50 -3.08 -8.94
N VAL A 92 1.57 -2.42 -8.24
CA VAL A 92 1.49 -0.96 -8.18
C VAL A 92 2.73 -0.37 -7.50
N VAL A 93 3.15 -0.94 -6.36
CA VAL A 93 4.36 -0.47 -5.65
C VAL A 93 5.61 -0.67 -6.50
N VAL A 94 5.76 -1.84 -7.13
CA VAL A 94 6.89 -2.12 -8.02
C VAL A 94 6.92 -1.15 -9.19
N ALA A 95 5.78 -0.88 -9.83
CA ALA A 95 5.71 0.05 -10.95
C ALA A 95 6.14 1.47 -10.56
N VAL A 96 5.66 1.98 -9.43
CA VAL A 96 5.99 3.33 -8.94
C VAL A 96 7.48 3.45 -8.59
N LEU A 97 8.04 2.45 -7.91
CA LEU A 97 9.47 2.42 -7.59
C LEU A 97 10.33 2.29 -8.84
N ALA A 98 9.91 1.49 -9.82
CA ALA A 98 10.62 1.33 -11.09
C ALA A 98 10.66 2.66 -11.87
N ILE A 99 9.52 3.36 -11.97
CA ILE A 99 9.45 4.68 -12.62
C ILE A 99 10.42 5.64 -11.94
N ASN A 100 10.43 5.71 -10.61
CA ASN A 100 11.36 6.56 -9.88
C ASN A 100 12.82 6.22 -10.20
N PHE A 101 13.18 4.94 -10.12
CA PHE A 101 14.52 4.45 -10.40
C PHE A 101 15.00 4.82 -11.81
N PHE A 102 14.18 4.58 -12.84
CA PHE A 102 14.55 4.90 -14.22
C PHE A 102 14.68 6.41 -14.45
N THR A 103 13.84 7.23 -13.83
CA THR A 103 13.96 8.70 -13.96
C THR A 103 15.24 9.23 -13.33
N GLN A 104 15.62 8.72 -12.16
CA GLN A 104 16.88 9.09 -11.51
C GLN A 104 18.09 8.57 -12.29
N LEU A 105 18.02 7.34 -12.82
CA LEU A 105 19.07 6.78 -13.66
C LEU A 105 19.28 7.62 -14.94
N TYR A 106 18.19 8.06 -15.58
CA TYR A 106 18.27 8.93 -16.76
C TYR A 106 18.85 10.30 -16.42
N ALA A 107 18.48 10.89 -15.28
CA ALA A 107 19.04 12.15 -14.82
C ALA A 107 20.55 12.05 -14.58
N LEU A 108 21.00 10.97 -13.93
CA LEU A 108 22.43 10.69 -13.72
C LEU A 108 23.19 10.41 -15.02
N ALA A 109 22.60 9.71 -15.98
CA ALA A 109 23.24 9.40 -17.25
C ALA A 109 23.40 10.63 -18.16
N LYS A 110 22.63 11.69 -17.92
CA LYS A 110 22.67 12.96 -18.67
C LYS A 110 23.58 14.01 -18.02
N ALA A 111 23.92 13.85 -16.75
CA ALA A 111 24.87 14.68 -16.00
C ALA A 111 26.31 14.32 -16.36
#